data_AF-A0A928XT20-F1
#
_entry.id   AF-A0A928XT20-F1
#
_cell.length_a   1.000
_cell.length_b   1.000
_cell.length_c   1.000
_cell.angle_alpha   90.00
_cell.angle_beta   90.00
_cell.angle_gamma   90.00
#
_symmetry.space_group_name_H-M   'P 1'
#
loop_
_entity.id
_entity.type
_entity.pdbx_description
1 polymer ?
#
loop_
_entity_poly.entity_id
_entity_poly.type
_entity_poly.pdbx_seq_one_letter_code
_entity_poly.pdbx_strand_id
1 'polypeptide(L)'
;MPRLFALALVLAGSTGCDSSDRPGGTGGSGGGEAGTLSVQAYLYTAEGAGYTLLEPGAELELWAAPQGGHWARIGARVGGLGTDTAELVGRLFDPTTDALIVEADRTAPMVTTKDDPSLKQPDPLDMYNVVHLPLCPGEGGRGLDGESYRLEVQVTELYGNFSTGSVSLPVVPSCQQPAGPAQDYCACECGSDYLPGKCGGPTNG
;
A
#
# COMPACT_ATOMS: atom_id res chain seq x y z
N MET A 1 -14.36 31.93 -48.99
CA MET A 1 -13.65 31.31 -50.13
C MET A 1 -12.72 30.23 -49.58
N PRO A 2 -12.71 29.03 -50.16
CA PRO A 2 -12.35 27.78 -49.48
C PRO A 2 -10.89 27.36 -49.70
N ARG A 3 -10.36 26.46 -48.87
CA ARG A 3 -9.73 25.20 -49.32
C ARG A 3 -9.40 24.26 -48.15
N LEU A 4 -10.12 23.13 -48.16
CA LEU A 4 -9.76 21.85 -47.54
C LEU A 4 -8.41 21.36 -48.08
N PHE A 5 -7.63 20.65 -47.26
CA PHE A 5 -6.87 19.48 -47.71
C PHE A 5 -6.82 18.43 -46.60
N ALA A 6 -7.55 17.34 -46.82
CA ALA A 6 -7.41 16.09 -46.11
C ALA A 6 -6.39 15.22 -46.86
N LEU A 7 -5.54 14.48 -46.14
CA LEU A 7 -4.74 13.41 -46.71
C LEU A 7 -4.85 12.19 -45.79
N ALA A 8 -5.65 11.22 -46.21
CA ALA A 8 -5.69 9.88 -45.67
C ALA A 8 -4.64 9.03 -46.40
N LEU A 9 -3.83 8.27 -45.66
CA LEU A 9 -2.93 7.26 -46.23
C LEU A 9 -3.42 5.88 -45.78
N VAL A 10 -3.92 5.12 -46.75
CA VAL A 10 -4.30 3.71 -46.63
C VAL A 10 -3.18 2.87 -47.23
N LEU A 11 -2.70 1.86 -46.50
CA LEU A 11 -1.81 0.82 -47.01
C LEU A 11 -2.40 -0.55 -46.66
N ALA A 12 -3.08 -1.15 -47.65
CA ALA A 12 -3.16 -2.60 -47.86
C ALA A 12 -1.87 -3.03 -48.60
N GLY A 13 -1.29 -4.22 -48.52
CA GLY A 13 -1.57 -5.50 -47.88
C GLY A 13 -0.60 -6.52 -48.52
N SER A 14 -0.42 -7.71 -47.94
CA SER A 14 -0.05 -8.92 -48.71
C SER A 14 -0.22 -10.18 -47.88
N THR A 15 -1.00 -11.10 -48.44
CA THR A 15 -1.26 -12.48 -48.04
C THR A 15 -0.12 -13.44 -48.36
N GLY A 16 0.09 -14.43 -47.48
CA GLY A 16 0.28 -15.83 -47.89
C GLY A 16 1.67 -16.45 -47.72
N CYS A 17 1.76 -17.48 -46.87
CA CYS A 17 2.36 -18.78 -47.19
C CYS A 17 1.90 -19.83 -46.15
N ASP A 18 1.32 -20.91 -46.68
CA ASP A 18 0.81 -22.11 -46.03
C ASP A 18 1.89 -23.20 -46.08
N SER A 19 2.09 -24.01 -45.02
CA SER A 19 2.72 -25.35 -45.08
C SER A 19 2.61 -26.11 -43.74
N SER A 20 1.61 -26.99 -43.70
CA SER A 20 1.65 -28.42 -43.32
C SER A 20 2.15 -28.90 -41.94
N ASP A 21 1.21 -29.53 -41.23
CA ASP A 21 1.29 -30.81 -40.48
C ASP A 21 2.48 -31.08 -39.54
N ARG A 22 2.19 -31.00 -38.22
CA ARG A 22 2.75 -31.92 -37.22
C ARG A 22 1.63 -32.49 -36.34
N PRO A 23 1.53 -33.83 -36.20
CA PRO A 23 0.62 -34.45 -35.25
C PRO A 23 1.31 -34.58 -33.88
N GLY A 24 0.53 -34.40 -32.82
CA GLY A 24 0.88 -34.90 -31.48
C GLY A 24 1.50 -33.87 -30.55
N GLY A 25 0.64 -33.25 -29.74
CA GLY A 25 1.04 -32.40 -28.64
C GLY A 25 -0.13 -31.59 -28.12
N THR A 26 -1.13 -32.27 -27.54
CA THR A 26 -2.15 -31.63 -26.70
C THR A 26 -1.51 -31.19 -25.38
N GLY A 27 -0.49 -30.32 -25.47
CA GLY A 27 -0.06 -29.49 -24.37
C GLY A 27 -1.04 -28.35 -24.31
N GLY A 28 -2.11 -28.53 -23.53
CA GLY A 28 -2.92 -27.40 -23.12
C GLY A 28 -1.99 -26.40 -22.45
N SER A 29 -1.67 -25.32 -23.14
CA SER A 29 -1.30 -24.08 -22.48
C SER A 29 -2.53 -23.64 -21.70
N GLY A 30 -2.70 -24.22 -20.51
CA GLY A 30 -3.31 -23.52 -19.41
C GLY A 30 -2.41 -22.33 -19.14
N GLY A 31 -2.62 -21.25 -19.89
CA GLY A 31 -2.31 -19.92 -19.42
C GLY A 31 -3.18 -19.72 -18.18
N GLY A 32 -2.70 -20.21 -17.05
CA GLY A 32 -3.23 -19.83 -15.77
C GLY A 32 -3.07 -18.33 -15.71
N GLU A 33 -4.20 -17.63 -15.77
CA GLU A 33 -4.28 -16.26 -15.33
C GLU A 33 -3.54 -16.19 -14.00
N ALA A 34 -2.46 -15.40 -13.92
CA ALA A 34 -1.72 -15.19 -12.69
C ALA A 34 -2.75 -14.78 -11.64
N GLY A 35 -3.00 -15.67 -10.67
CA GLY A 35 -4.16 -15.58 -9.80
C GLY A 35 -4.11 -14.28 -9.01
N THR A 36 -5.16 -13.45 -9.11
CA THR A 36 -5.24 -12.21 -8.34
C THR A 36 -5.18 -12.53 -6.84
N LEU A 37 -4.25 -11.89 -6.12
CA LEU A 37 -4.14 -12.06 -4.68
C LEU A 37 -5.32 -11.36 -3.98
N SER A 38 -5.93 -12.02 -3.00
CA SER A 38 -6.90 -11.38 -2.11
C SER A 38 -6.15 -10.63 -1.01
N VAL A 39 -6.33 -9.32 -0.89
CA VAL A 39 -5.60 -8.49 0.09
C VAL A 39 -6.56 -7.87 1.10
N GLN A 40 -6.23 -8.01 2.39
CA GLN A 40 -6.90 -7.33 3.50
C GLN A 40 -5.85 -6.55 4.28
N ALA A 41 -5.96 -5.21 4.28
CA ALA A 41 -5.01 -4.37 5.00
C ALA A 41 -5.26 -4.43 6.51
N TYR A 42 -4.20 -4.25 7.30
CA TYR A 42 -4.28 -4.15 8.75
C TYR A 42 -3.33 -3.08 9.30
N LEU A 43 -3.67 -2.55 10.47
CA LEU A 43 -2.79 -1.73 11.30
C LEU A 43 -2.03 -2.61 12.29
N TYR A 44 -0.71 -2.47 12.33
CA TYR A 44 0.12 -3.12 13.33
C TYR A 44 0.17 -2.28 14.61
N THR A 45 -0.32 -2.84 15.72
CA THR A 45 -0.54 -2.08 16.97
C THR A 45 0.60 -2.28 17.97
N ALA A 46 1.13 -3.49 18.14
CA ALA A 46 2.32 -3.73 18.95
C ALA A 46 2.94 -5.11 18.70
N GLU A 47 4.24 -5.21 19.00
CA GLU A 47 5.02 -6.45 18.86
C GLU A 47 4.45 -7.57 19.72
N GLY A 48 4.10 -8.68 19.07
CA GLY A 48 3.44 -9.82 19.70
C GLY A 48 2.01 -9.57 20.23
N ALA A 49 1.52 -8.32 20.22
CA ALA A 49 0.25 -7.91 20.82
C ALA A 49 -0.93 -7.89 19.82
N GLY A 50 -0.65 -7.91 18.52
CA GLY A 50 -1.64 -8.15 17.47
C GLY A 50 -1.65 -7.10 16.36
N TYR A 51 -2.67 -7.22 15.52
CA TYR A 51 -3.00 -6.27 14.46
C TYR A 51 -4.51 -6.07 14.45
N THR A 52 -4.95 -4.95 13.88
CA THR A 52 -6.36 -4.66 13.67
C THR A 52 -6.63 -4.62 12.17
N LEU A 53 -7.52 -5.47 11.67
CA LEU A 53 -7.97 -5.38 10.28
C LEU A 53 -8.58 -4.00 10.04
N LEU A 54 -8.21 -3.38 8.91
CA LEU A 54 -8.71 -2.06 8.56
C LEU A 54 -10.05 -2.18 7.86
N GLU A 55 -11.04 -1.50 8.42
CA GLU A 55 -12.34 -1.27 7.82
C GLU A 55 -12.40 0.14 7.21
N PRO A 56 -13.32 0.42 6.26
CA PRO A 56 -13.51 1.76 5.73
C PRO A 56 -13.77 2.79 6.83
N GLY A 57 -12.94 3.83 6.89
CA GLY A 57 -12.98 4.89 7.89
C GLY A 57 -12.20 4.58 9.16
N ALA A 58 -11.46 3.47 9.21
CA ALA A 58 -10.64 3.12 10.36
C ALA A 58 -9.58 4.18 10.67
N GLU A 59 -9.34 4.36 11.96
CA GLU A 59 -8.26 5.23 12.45
C GLU A 59 -6.90 4.56 12.23
N LEU A 60 -5.94 5.33 11.72
CA LEU A 60 -4.54 4.91 11.63
C LEU A 60 -3.76 5.59 12.74
N GLU A 61 -3.47 4.83 13.79
CA GLU A 61 -2.65 5.32 14.89
C GLU A 61 -1.27 5.75 14.38
N LEU A 62 -0.93 6.99 14.72
CA LEU A 62 0.35 7.62 14.39
C LEU A 62 1.35 7.39 15.52
N TRP A 63 2.40 6.64 15.20
CA TRP A 63 3.47 6.34 16.14
C TRP A 63 4.63 7.31 15.95
N ALA A 64 5.34 7.65 17.03
CA ALA A 64 6.58 8.40 16.90
C ALA A 64 7.63 7.54 16.18
N ALA A 65 8.27 8.10 15.15
CA ALA A 65 9.34 7.43 14.45
C ALA A 65 10.70 7.72 15.14
N PRO A 66 11.62 6.74 15.21
CA PRO A 66 12.94 6.95 15.83
C PRO A 66 13.76 8.08 15.22
N GLN A 67 13.53 8.36 13.93
CA GLN A 67 14.24 9.39 13.17
C GLN A 67 13.59 10.78 13.27
N GLY A 68 12.53 10.91 14.08
CA GLY A 68 11.64 12.08 14.11
C GLY A 68 10.44 11.91 13.18
N GLY A 69 9.40 12.71 13.41
CA GLY A 69 8.13 12.58 12.70
C GLY A 69 7.24 11.44 13.24
N HIS A 70 6.15 11.19 12.52
CA HIS A 70 5.19 10.15 12.87
C HIS A 70 4.84 9.27 11.67
N TRP A 71 4.68 7.98 11.94
CA TRP A 71 4.41 6.95 10.94
C TRP A 71 3.18 6.10 11.28
N ALA A 72 2.55 5.52 10.27
CA ALA A 72 1.60 4.43 10.42
C ALA A 72 2.24 3.11 10.00
N ARG A 73 1.92 2.02 10.69
CA ARG A 73 2.49 0.69 10.43
C ARG A 73 1.46 -0.20 9.77
N ILE A 74 1.58 -0.41 8.46
CA ILE A 74 0.58 -1.04 7.62
C ILE A 74 1.06 -2.39 7.14
N GLY A 75 0.29 -3.44 7.42
CA GLY A 75 0.52 -4.77 6.86
C GLY A 75 -0.67 -5.27 6.07
N ALA A 76 -0.59 -6.52 5.62
CA ALA A 76 -1.66 -7.17 4.87
C ALA A 76 -1.78 -8.65 5.20
N ARG A 77 -3.03 -9.15 5.26
CA ARG A 77 -3.34 -10.56 5.11
C ARG A 77 -3.64 -10.85 3.65
N VAL A 78 -3.07 -11.94 3.15
CA VAL A 78 -3.00 -12.23 1.73
C VAL A 78 -3.46 -13.66 1.48
N GLY A 79 -4.51 -13.81 0.69
CA GLY A 79 -4.99 -15.11 0.20
C GLY A 79 -4.42 -15.42 -1.18
N GLY A 80 -4.10 -16.68 -1.42
CA GLY A 80 -3.55 -17.15 -2.70
C GLY A 80 -2.04 -16.93 -2.87
N LEU A 81 -1.33 -16.48 -1.83
CA LEU A 81 0.12 -16.31 -1.88
C LEU A 81 0.83 -17.68 -1.83
N GLY A 82 1.50 -18.05 -2.92
CA GLY A 82 2.17 -19.34 -3.07
C GLY A 82 3.54 -19.42 -2.40
N THR A 83 4.19 -18.29 -2.17
CA THR A 83 5.52 -18.19 -1.54
C THR A 83 5.48 -17.63 -0.12
N ASP A 84 6.64 -17.63 0.56
CA ASP A 84 6.83 -17.08 1.91
C ASP A 84 7.51 -15.71 1.88
N THR A 85 7.44 -14.99 0.75
CA THR A 85 8.03 -13.65 0.62
C THR A 85 7.22 -12.81 -0.35
N ALA A 86 6.93 -11.58 0.06
CA ALA A 86 6.20 -10.62 -0.76
C ALA A 86 6.78 -9.22 -0.62
N GLU A 87 6.56 -8.41 -1.64
CA GLU A 87 6.70 -6.96 -1.57
C GLU A 87 5.33 -6.36 -1.21
N LEU A 88 5.30 -5.50 -0.21
CA LEU A 88 4.15 -4.72 0.20
C LEU A 88 4.42 -3.26 -0.15
N VAL A 89 3.45 -2.58 -0.77
CA VAL A 89 3.53 -1.14 -1.04
C VAL A 89 2.31 -0.48 -0.43
N GLY A 90 2.53 0.44 0.49
CA GLY A 90 1.51 1.31 1.06
C GLY A 90 1.53 2.67 0.39
N ARG A 91 0.36 3.21 0.06
CA ARG A 91 0.20 4.55 -0.50
C ARG A 91 -0.93 5.28 0.19
N LEU A 92 -0.73 6.55 0.51
CA LEU A 92 -1.78 7.43 0.98
C LEU A 92 -2.08 8.48 -0.07
N PHE A 93 -3.35 8.67 -0.39
CA PHE A 93 -3.82 9.64 -1.37
C PHE A 93 -4.76 10.66 -0.74
N ASP A 94 -4.67 11.90 -1.20
CA ASP A 94 -5.69 12.91 -0.94
C ASP A 94 -6.98 12.50 -1.67
N PRO A 95 -8.12 12.38 -0.96
CA PRO A 95 -9.33 11.82 -1.55
C PRO A 95 -10.09 12.81 -2.45
N THR A 96 -9.70 14.10 -2.44
CA THR A 96 -10.33 15.16 -3.24
C THR A 96 -9.61 15.36 -4.57
N THR A 97 -8.28 15.26 -4.55
CA THR A 97 -7.41 15.55 -5.70
C THR A 97 -6.79 14.30 -6.31
N ASP A 98 -6.92 13.14 -5.65
CA ASP A 98 -6.20 11.89 -5.96
C ASP A 98 -4.67 12.05 -6.00
N ALA A 99 -4.14 13.14 -5.42
CA ALA A 99 -2.71 13.34 -5.29
C ALA A 99 -2.12 12.31 -4.32
N LEU A 100 -1.03 11.67 -4.74
CA LEU A 100 -0.22 10.83 -3.86
C LEU A 100 0.43 11.73 -2.80
N ILE A 101 0.14 11.44 -1.53
CA ILE A 101 0.72 12.13 -0.37
C ILE A 101 2.03 11.46 0.02
N VAL A 102 2.00 10.14 0.17
CA VAL A 102 3.17 9.35 0.54
C VAL A 102 3.07 7.94 -0.01
N GLU A 103 4.23 7.37 -0.33
CA GLU A 103 4.42 5.96 -0.65
C GLU A 103 5.57 5.41 0.18
N ALA A 104 5.44 4.18 0.64
CA ALA A 104 6.55 3.40 1.19
C ALA A 104 6.33 1.92 0.87
N ASP A 105 7.43 1.18 0.75
CA ASP A 105 7.42 -0.24 0.46
C ASP A 105 8.16 -1.05 1.52
N ARG A 106 7.89 -2.35 1.54
CA ARG A 106 8.62 -3.31 2.33
C ARG A 106 8.61 -4.68 1.67
N THR A 107 9.79 -5.25 1.46
CA THR A 107 9.92 -6.69 1.23
C THR A 107 9.93 -7.41 2.58
N ALA A 108 9.04 -8.38 2.75
CA ALA A 108 8.84 -9.04 4.03
C ALA A 108 8.74 -10.57 3.88
N PRO A 109 9.26 -11.33 4.86
CA PRO A 109 8.91 -12.73 5.02
C PRO A 109 7.42 -12.83 5.41
N MET A 110 6.73 -13.76 4.78
CA MET A 110 5.30 -14.00 4.98
C MET A 110 5.10 -15.33 5.70
N VAL A 111 4.32 -15.31 6.77
CA VAL A 111 3.98 -16.48 7.59
C VAL A 111 2.49 -16.76 7.48
N THR A 112 2.11 -18.03 7.59
CA THR A 112 0.70 -18.42 7.65
C THR A 112 0.02 -17.82 8.89
N THR A 113 -1.17 -17.27 8.70
CA THR A 113 -1.94 -16.69 9.81
C THR A 113 -2.43 -17.80 10.75
N LYS A 114 -2.44 -17.54 12.06
CA LYS A 114 -2.80 -18.57 13.06
C LYS A 114 -4.29 -18.95 13.01
N ASP A 115 -5.13 -18.00 12.63
CA ASP A 115 -6.59 -18.12 12.60
C ASP A 115 -7.11 -18.67 11.26
N ASP A 116 -6.38 -18.47 10.16
CA ASP A 116 -6.72 -19.01 8.84
C ASP A 116 -5.48 -19.54 8.08
N PRO A 117 -5.31 -20.86 7.95
CA PRO A 117 -4.19 -21.45 7.23
C PRO A 117 -4.12 -21.13 5.73
N SER A 118 -5.21 -20.63 5.14
CA SER A 118 -5.25 -20.22 3.73
C SER A 118 -4.70 -18.81 3.49
N LEU A 119 -4.46 -18.05 4.55
CA LEU A 119 -3.97 -16.69 4.51
C LEU A 119 -2.52 -16.61 5.01
N LYS A 120 -1.75 -15.71 4.42
CA LYS A 120 -0.40 -15.34 4.88
C LYS A 120 -0.34 -13.86 5.25
N GLN A 121 0.60 -13.50 6.11
CA GLN A 121 0.84 -12.12 6.54
C GLN A 121 2.34 -11.90 6.83
N PRO A 122 2.84 -10.67 6.89
CA PRO A 122 4.15 -10.40 7.47
C PRO A 122 4.31 -11.02 8.85
N ASP A 123 5.52 -11.51 9.17
CA ASP A 123 5.80 -12.09 10.49
C ASP A 123 5.48 -11.07 11.61
N PRO A 124 4.46 -11.33 12.46
CA PRO A 124 3.99 -10.36 13.45
C PRO A 124 4.97 -10.15 14.61
N LEU A 125 5.99 -11.01 14.73
CA LEU A 125 7.04 -10.88 15.75
C LEU A 125 8.05 -9.79 15.44
N ASP A 126 8.05 -9.25 14.23
CA ASP A 126 9.00 -8.21 13.83
C ASP A 126 8.26 -7.06 13.15
N MET A 127 8.17 -5.93 13.85
CA MET A 127 7.52 -4.72 13.35
C MET A 127 8.19 -4.17 12.09
N TYR A 128 9.43 -4.56 11.78
CA TYR A 128 10.12 -4.16 10.57
C TYR A 128 9.65 -4.98 9.35
N ASN A 129 8.74 -5.93 9.48
CA ASN A 129 8.18 -6.66 8.33
C ASN A 129 6.91 -6.01 7.74
N VAL A 130 6.42 -4.93 8.34
CA VAL A 130 5.29 -4.16 7.81
C VAL A 130 5.78 -2.87 7.15
N VAL A 131 4.94 -2.28 6.30
CA VAL A 131 5.21 -0.97 5.69
C VAL A 131 5.14 0.10 6.76
N HIS A 132 6.16 0.95 6.82
CA HIS A 132 6.18 2.12 7.68
C HIS A 132 5.91 3.35 6.83
N LEU A 133 4.66 3.82 6.85
CA LEU A 133 4.23 4.98 6.08
C LEU A 133 4.59 6.26 6.85
N PRO A 134 5.57 7.08 6.41
CA PRO A 134 5.93 8.31 7.11
C PRO A 134 4.88 9.38 6.80
N LEU A 135 4.06 9.73 7.78
CA LEU A 135 2.93 10.63 7.58
C LEU A 135 3.27 12.04 8.01
N CYS A 136 3.84 12.21 9.20
CA CYS A 136 4.15 13.55 9.72
C CYS A 136 5.66 13.79 9.78
N PRO A 137 6.14 15.00 9.46
CA PRO A 137 5.35 16.17 9.08
C PRO A 137 4.69 16.03 7.70
N GLY A 138 3.48 16.56 7.56
CA GLY A 138 2.74 16.51 6.31
C GLY A 138 3.28 17.49 5.26
N GLU A 139 3.44 17.02 4.02
CA GLU A 139 3.78 17.87 2.88
C GLU A 139 2.51 18.56 2.33
N GLY A 140 2.64 19.82 1.88
CA GLY A 140 1.55 20.51 1.18
C GLY A 140 0.52 21.24 2.04
N GLY A 141 0.76 21.42 3.35
CA GLY A 141 -0.02 22.31 4.22
C GLY A 141 -1.43 21.81 4.57
N ARG A 142 -1.74 20.54 4.29
CA ARG A 142 -2.95 19.85 4.78
C ARG A 142 -2.59 19.09 6.05
N GLY A 143 -3.44 19.20 7.07
CA GLY A 143 -3.28 18.42 8.30
C GLY A 143 -3.63 16.96 8.04
N LEU A 144 -2.90 16.05 8.68
CA LEU A 144 -3.13 14.61 8.59
C LEU A 144 -3.98 14.09 9.74
N ASP A 145 -3.78 14.64 10.95
CA ASP A 145 -4.48 14.21 12.15
C ASP A 145 -5.98 14.53 12.08
N GLY A 146 -6.82 13.50 12.18
CA GLY A 146 -8.28 13.58 12.15
C GLY A 146 -8.90 13.79 10.76
N GLU A 147 -8.08 13.88 9.71
CA GLU A 147 -8.54 14.11 8.34
C GLU A 147 -8.68 12.79 7.56
N SER A 148 -9.64 12.73 6.63
CA SER A 148 -9.87 11.51 5.85
C SER A 148 -8.94 11.44 4.63
N TYR A 149 -8.36 10.27 4.41
CA TYR A 149 -7.51 9.93 3.28
C TYR A 149 -7.89 8.60 2.66
N ARG A 150 -7.38 8.32 1.46
CA ARG A 150 -7.50 6.99 0.84
C ARG A 150 -6.19 6.24 0.98
N LEU A 151 -6.21 5.14 1.71
CA LEU A 151 -5.09 4.18 1.77
C LEU A 151 -5.24 3.18 0.61
N GLU A 152 -4.11 2.84 0.01
CA GLU A 152 -3.97 1.70 -0.88
C GLU A 152 -2.85 0.81 -0.36
N VAL A 153 -3.10 -0.49 -0.29
CA VAL A 153 -2.09 -1.50 0.03
C VAL A 153 -2.03 -2.48 -1.11
N GLN A 154 -0.89 -2.53 -1.78
CA GLN A 154 -0.59 -3.48 -2.84
C GLN A 154 0.36 -4.56 -2.31
N VAL A 155 0.14 -5.80 -2.72
CA VAL A 155 1.03 -6.92 -2.43
C VAL A 155 1.43 -7.58 -3.74
N THR A 156 2.74 -7.82 -3.90
CA THR A 156 3.31 -8.56 -5.02
C THR A 156 4.05 -9.78 -4.48
N GLU A 157 3.68 -10.96 -4.97
CA GLU A 157 4.39 -12.21 -4.68
C GLU A 157 5.82 -12.15 -5.22
N LEU A 158 6.80 -12.54 -4.41
CA LEU A 158 8.19 -12.69 -4.86
C LEU A 158 8.54 -14.17 -4.96
N TYR A 159 9.41 -14.50 -5.93
CA TYR A 159 9.95 -15.85 -6.17
C TYR A 159 8.90 -16.91 -6.57
N GLY A 160 7.68 -16.49 -6.88
CA GLY A 160 6.57 -17.35 -7.34
C GLY A 160 6.11 -16.96 -8.75
N ASN A 161 4.81 -16.77 -8.91
CA ASN A 161 4.22 -16.35 -10.19
C ASN A 161 4.19 -14.83 -10.38
N PHE A 162 4.73 -14.08 -9.42
CA PHE A 162 4.66 -12.61 -9.38
C PHE A 162 3.21 -12.10 -9.39
N SER A 163 2.33 -12.87 -8.76
CA SER A 163 0.92 -12.52 -8.58
C SER A 163 0.80 -11.22 -7.79
N THR A 164 -0.14 -10.36 -8.16
CA THR A 164 -0.39 -9.09 -7.48
C THR A 164 -1.84 -9.01 -7.02
N GLY A 165 -2.06 -8.31 -5.91
CA GLY A 165 -3.37 -7.89 -5.46
C GLY A 165 -3.28 -6.57 -4.72
N SER A 166 -4.40 -5.89 -4.56
CA SER A 166 -4.47 -4.63 -3.83
C SER A 166 -5.82 -4.43 -3.16
N VAL A 167 -5.83 -3.59 -2.13
CA VAL A 167 -7.04 -3.10 -1.48
C VAL A 167 -6.92 -1.59 -1.32
N SER A 168 -8.01 -0.87 -1.53
CA SER A 168 -8.08 0.56 -1.25
C SER A 168 -9.30 0.87 -0.39
N LEU A 169 -9.09 1.65 0.67
CA LEU A 169 -10.13 2.02 1.63
C LEU A 169 -9.89 3.42 2.20
N PRO A 170 -10.95 4.15 2.59
CA PRO A 170 -10.80 5.39 3.33
C PRO A 170 -10.26 5.11 4.74
N VAL A 171 -9.41 6.00 5.26
CA VAL A 171 -8.78 5.92 6.57
C VAL A 171 -8.67 7.31 7.19
N VAL A 172 -8.43 7.37 8.51
CA VAL A 172 -8.24 8.63 9.24
C VAL A 172 -6.96 8.53 10.09
N PRO A 173 -5.82 9.11 9.68
CA PRO A 173 -4.64 9.21 10.54
C PRO A 173 -4.99 9.92 11.85
N SER A 174 -4.51 9.40 12.96
CA SER A 174 -4.88 9.89 14.29
C SER A 174 -3.74 9.78 15.29
N CYS A 175 -3.46 10.88 15.99
CA CYS A 175 -2.64 10.88 17.19
C CYS A 175 -3.43 10.26 18.36
N GLN A 176 -2.98 9.11 18.88
CA GLN A 176 -3.68 8.37 19.96
C GLN A 176 -2.80 8.14 21.20
N GLN A 177 -1.72 8.89 21.33
CA GLN A 177 -0.88 8.88 22.51
C GLN A 177 -1.71 9.29 23.74
N PRO A 178 -1.36 8.79 24.95
CA PRO A 178 -1.97 9.29 26.17
C PRO A 178 -1.86 10.81 26.27
N ALA A 179 -2.92 11.44 26.79
CA ALA A 179 -2.98 12.89 26.93
C ALA A 179 -1.72 13.44 27.64
N GLY A 180 -1.10 14.46 27.05
CA GLY A 180 0.15 15.04 27.52
C GLY A 180 1.08 15.44 26.38
N PRO A 181 2.37 15.69 26.69
CA PRO A 181 3.31 16.27 25.73
C PRO A 181 3.49 15.46 24.44
N ALA A 182 3.39 14.13 24.50
CA ALA A 182 3.52 13.26 23.32
C ALA A 182 2.34 13.42 22.36
N GLN A 183 1.11 13.48 22.89
CA GLN A 183 -0.10 13.73 22.12
C GLN A 183 -0.08 15.14 21.51
N ASP A 184 0.28 16.15 22.31
CA ASP A 184 0.37 17.55 21.84
C ASP A 184 1.42 17.71 20.75
N TYR A 185 2.56 17.00 20.88
CA TYR A 185 3.62 17.00 19.88
C TYR A 185 3.17 16.35 18.57
N CYS A 186 2.52 15.17 18.63
CA CYS A 186 1.97 14.50 17.46
C CYS A 186 0.96 15.40 16.73
N ALA A 187 -0.03 15.93 17.45
CA ALA A 187 -1.06 16.79 16.87
C ALA A 187 -0.46 18.06 16.24
N CYS A 188 0.59 18.63 16.86
CA CYS A 188 1.30 19.77 16.30
C CYS A 188 2.07 19.42 15.01
N GLU A 189 2.80 18.30 14.96
CA GLU A 189 3.57 17.90 13.78
C GLU A 189 2.69 17.48 12.61
N CYS A 190 1.54 16.88 12.93
CA CYS A 190 0.57 16.40 11.95
C CYS A 190 -0.46 17.46 11.54
N GLY A 191 -0.40 18.66 12.13
CA GLY A 191 -1.30 19.76 11.82
C GLY A 191 -1.00 20.43 10.46
N SER A 192 -2.01 21.09 9.88
CA SER A 192 -1.91 21.77 8.58
C SER A 192 -0.93 22.93 8.55
N ASP A 193 -0.58 23.48 9.72
CA ASP A 193 0.24 24.67 9.89
C ASP A 193 1.61 24.32 10.52
N TYR A 194 2.08 23.10 10.32
CA TYR A 194 3.42 22.69 10.73
C TYR A 194 4.50 23.52 10.04
N LEU A 195 5.49 23.95 10.84
CA LEU A 195 6.74 24.54 10.37
C LEU A 195 7.89 23.92 11.19
N PRO A 196 9.07 23.67 10.58
CA PRO A 196 10.23 23.17 11.33
C PRO A 196 10.53 24.04 12.56
N GLY A 197 10.63 23.40 13.73
CA GLY A 197 10.90 24.06 15.02
C GLY A 197 9.68 24.67 15.72
N LYS A 198 8.47 24.57 15.14
CA LYS A 198 7.23 25.05 15.78
C LYS A 198 6.82 24.17 16.97
N CYS A 199 6.87 22.86 16.78
CA CYS A 199 6.47 21.90 17.80
C CYS A 199 7.62 21.74 18.78
N GLY A 200 7.40 22.12 20.04
CA GLY A 200 8.36 21.85 21.10
C GLY A 200 8.49 20.33 21.24
N GLY A 201 9.66 19.78 20.89
CA GLY A 201 9.92 18.35 21.03
C GLY A 201 9.61 17.86 22.44
N PRO A 202 9.29 16.56 22.62
CA PRO A 202 9.09 16.01 23.96
C PRO A 202 10.35 16.33 24.78
N THR A 203 10.21 17.18 25.79
CA THR A 203 11.29 17.43 26.74
C THR A 203 11.51 16.11 27.45
N ASN A 204 12.62 15.42 27.15
CA ASN A 204 13.06 14.27 27.91
C ASN A 204 13.18 14.70 29.38
N GLY A 205 12.20 14.30 30.19
CA GLY A 205 12.22 14.47 31.64
C GLY A 205 13.21 13.51 32.28
#